data_AF-A0A820NGQ8-F1
#
_entry.id   AF-A0A820NGQ8-F1
#
_cell.length_a   1.000
_cell.length_b   1.000
_cell.length_c   1.000
_cell.angle_alpha   90.00
_cell.angle_beta   90.00
_cell.angle_gamma   90.00
#
_symmetry.space_group_name_H-M   'P 1'
#
loop_
_entity.id
_entity.type
_entity.pdbx_description
1 polymer ?
#
loop_
_entity_poly.entity_id
_entity_poly.type
_entity_poly.pdbx_seq_one_letter_code
_entity_poly.pdbx_strand_id
1 'polypeptide(L)'
;MRIVFNANDLKAYLSEHGLSKEYPVVISKFILDAKELDIDAVARNGEVVRMAISEHVENAGVHSGDATLVTPPQDLNEHTIEQIRRICFSVAKALQISGPFNLQLIAKDNELKVIECNVRVSRSFPFISKTFDHD
;
A
#
# COMPACT_ATOMS: atom_id res chain seq x y z
N MET A 1 9.81 9.01 7.09
CA MET A 1 8.98 9.61 6.01
C MET A 1 8.49 10.97 6.48
N ARG A 2 8.48 12.00 5.62
CA ARG A 2 8.01 13.34 5.99
C ARG A 2 7.35 14.00 4.78
N ILE A 3 6.20 14.63 4.98
CA ILE A 3 5.61 15.53 3.98
C ILE A 3 6.37 16.86 4.06
N VAL A 4 6.88 17.33 2.92
CA VAL A 4 7.64 18.58 2.80
C VAL A 4 6.86 19.55 1.92
N PHE A 5 6.71 20.79 2.35
CA PHE A 5 5.88 21.79 1.66
C PHE A 5 6.70 22.80 0.87
N ASN A 6 8.00 22.91 1.16
CA ASN A 6 8.89 23.85 0.48
C ASN A 6 10.32 23.30 0.37
N ALA A 7 11.14 23.98 -0.45
CA ALA A 7 12.51 23.56 -0.73
C ALA A 7 13.44 23.61 0.50
N ASN A 8 13.15 24.47 1.48
CA ASN A 8 13.98 24.59 2.68
C ASN A 8 13.73 23.39 3.62
N ASP A 9 12.48 22.98 3.79
CA ASP A 9 12.12 21.78 4.56
C ASP A 9 12.75 20.52 3.97
N LEU A 10 12.73 20.40 2.64
CA LEU A 10 13.37 19.29 1.94
C LEU A 10 14.88 19.28 2.20
N LYS A 11 15.55 20.42 2.06
CA LYS A 11 17.00 20.52 2.34
C LYS A 11 17.33 20.13 3.77
N ALA A 12 16.55 20.62 4.75
CA ALA A 12 16.72 20.27 6.15
C ALA A 12 16.58 18.75 6.37
N TYR A 13 15.50 18.15 5.86
CA TYR A 13 15.26 16.71 5.99
C TYR A 13 16.39 15.85 5.39
N LEU A 14 16.83 16.18 4.18
CA LEU A 14 17.90 15.44 3.49
C LEU A 14 19.26 15.60 4.19
N SER A 15 19.53 16.75 4.81
CA SER A 15 20.77 16.99 5.54
C SER A 15 20.87 16.18 6.83
N GLU A 16 19.73 15.94 7.49
CA GLU A 16 19.66 15.17 8.74
C GLU A 16 19.75 13.65 8.50
N HIS A 17 19.26 13.16 7.36
CA HIS A 17 19.00 11.73 7.15
C HIS A 17 20.02 10.99 6.28
N GLY A 18 21.15 11.62 5.92
CA GLY A 18 22.28 10.95 5.27
C GLY A 18 21.93 10.24 3.95
N LEU A 19 22.21 10.88 2.81
CA LEU A 19 21.98 10.25 1.50
C LEU A 19 22.96 9.09 1.27
N SER A 20 22.45 7.87 1.21
CA SER A 20 23.22 6.68 0.79
C SER A 20 22.92 6.33 -0.66
N LYS A 21 23.95 5.93 -1.42
CA LYS A 21 23.75 5.33 -2.75
C LYS A 21 23.08 3.96 -2.66
N GLU A 22 23.27 3.26 -1.55
CA GLU A 22 22.70 1.93 -1.31
C GLU A 22 21.24 2.02 -0.87
N TYR A 23 20.85 3.10 -0.20
CA TYR A 23 19.48 3.36 0.26
C TYR A 23 19.03 4.75 -0.20
N PRO A 24 18.59 4.88 -1.47
CA PRO A 24 18.17 6.16 -2.00
C PRO A 24 16.87 6.65 -1.33
N VAL A 25 16.75 7.96 -1.20
CA VAL A 25 15.49 8.59 -0.75
C VAL A 25 14.56 8.76 -1.95
N VAL A 26 13.35 8.22 -1.83
CA VAL A 26 12.30 8.42 -2.83
C VAL A 26 11.52 9.69 -2.52
N ILE A 27 11.37 10.56 -3.52
CA ILE A 27 10.52 11.75 -3.43
C ILE A 27 9.35 11.54 -4.38
N SER A 28 8.13 11.57 -3.84
CA SER A 28 6.90 11.41 -4.60
C SER A 28 5.99 12.63 -4.43
N LYS A 29 5.13 12.87 -5.42
CA LYS A 29 4.10 13.90 -5.33
C LYS A 29 3.08 13.48 -4.27
N PHE A 30 2.84 14.33 -3.29
CA PHE A 30 1.77 14.12 -2.32
C PHE A 30 0.40 14.32 -2.99
N ILE A 31 -0.50 13.36 -2.79
CA ILE A 31 -1.83 13.38 -3.40
C ILE A 31 -2.85 13.66 -2.29
N LEU A 32 -3.33 14.91 -2.25
CA LEU A 32 -4.35 15.36 -1.31
C LEU A 32 -5.68 14.66 -1.57
N ASP A 33 -6.48 14.47 -0.51
CA ASP A 33 -7.85 13.95 -0.56
C ASP A 33 -7.96 12.65 -1.36
N ALA A 34 -6.98 11.77 -1.15
CA ALA A 34 -6.94 10.46 -1.78
C ALA A 34 -7.13 9.39 -0.72
N LYS A 35 -7.83 8.32 -1.08
CA LYS A 35 -7.97 7.16 -0.20
C LYS A 35 -6.71 6.31 -0.25
N GLU A 36 -6.35 5.72 0.87
CA GLU A 36 -5.33 4.69 0.95
C GLU A 36 -6.00 3.32 1.13
N LEU A 37 -5.50 2.33 0.38
CA LEU A 37 -6.00 0.97 0.38
C LEU A 37 -4.87 0.02 0.73
N ASP A 38 -5.18 -0.95 1.59
CA ASP A 38 -4.25 -1.97 2.05
C ASP A 38 -4.65 -3.35 1.52
N ILE A 39 -3.77 -3.99 0.75
CA ILE A 39 -4.05 -5.25 0.08
C ILE A 39 -3.09 -6.31 0.60
N ASP A 40 -3.61 -7.19 1.43
CA ASP A 40 -2.89 -8.36 1.92
C ASP A 40 -3.17 -9.56 1.03
N ALA A 41 -2.13 -10.22 0.54
CA ALA A 41 -2.28 -11.32 -0.40
C ALA A 41 -1.22 -12.40 -0.18
N VAL A 42 -1.55 -13.62 -0.61
CA VAL A 42 -0.64 -14.76 -0.64
C VAL A 42 -0.51 -15.20 -2.09
N ALA A 43 0.72 -15.41 -2.53
CA ALA A 43 1.02 -15.90 -3.87
C ALA A 43 1.86 -17.19 -3.83
N ARG A 44 1.79 -17.95 -4.92
CA ARG A 44 2.63 -19.13 -5.17
C ARG A 44 3.14 -19.05 -6.59
N ASN A 45 4.46 -18.97 -6.75
CA ASN A 45 5.15 -18.87 -8.05
C ASN A 45 4.64 -17.69 -8.90
N GLY A 46 4.37 -16.55 -8.25
CA GLY A 46 3.85 -15.35 -8.90
C GLY A 46 2.34 -15.35 -9.18
N GLU A 47 1.62 -16.42 -8.82
CA GLU A 47 0.16 -16.49 -8.92
C GLU A 47 -0.49 -16.23 -7.56
N VAL A 48 -1.37 -15.24 -7.46
CA VAL A 48 -2.07 -14.91 -6.21
C VAL A 48 -3.14 -15.97 -5.92
N VAL A 49 -3.05 -16.59 -4.75
CA VAL A 49 -3.99 -17.64 -4.30
C VAL A 49 -5.10 -17.10 -3.40
N ARG A 50 -4.80 -16.05 -2.65
CA ARG A 50 -5.72 -15.36 -1.73
C ARG A 50 -5.39 -13.88 -1.67
N MET A 51 -6.41 -13.06 -1.50
CA MET A 51 -6.26 -11.63 -1.28
C MET A 51 -7.41 -11.10 -0.43
N ALA A 52 -7.09 -10.10 0.37
CA ALA A 52 -8.03 -9.25 1.08
C ALA A 52 -7.75 -7.80 0.71
N ILE A 53 -8.81 -7.02 0.59
CA ILE A 53 -8.72 -5.58 0.35
C ILE A 53 -9.28 -4.91 1.60
N SER A 54 -8.59 -3.88 2.05
CA SER A 54 -8.97 -3.10 3.22
C SER A 54 -8.89 -1.62 2.87
N GLU A 55 -9.79 -0.85 3.46
CA GLU A 55 -9.90 0.60 3.25
C GLU A 55 -9.49 1.33 4.52
N HIS A 56 -8.67 2.36 4.39
CA HIS A 56 -8.40 3.28 5.49
C HIS A 56 -9.56 4.27 5.63
N VAL A 57 -9.96 4.56 6.87
CA VAL A 57 -10.95 5.60 7.16
C VAL A 57 -10.36 6.99 6.90
N GLU A 58 -9.10 7.19 7.27
CA GLU A 58 -8.35 8.42 7.04
C GLU A 58 -7.80 8.50 5.60
N ASN A 59 -7.67 9.72 5.08
CA ASN A 59 -7.05 9.95 3.78
C ASN A 59 -5.53 9.68 3.81
N ALA A 60 -4.97 9.39 2.63
CA ALA A 60 -3.55 9.20 2.40
C ALA A 60 -2.73 10.39 2.97
N GLY A 61 -1.71 10.05 3.75
CA GLY A 61 -0.89 11.02 4.49
C GLY A 61 -0.91 10.79 6.01
N VAL A 62 -1.91 10.09 6.52
CA VAL A 62 -1.83 9.42 7.83
C VAL A 62 -1.11 8.09 7.62
N HIS A 63 -0.09 7.80 8.43
CA HIS A 63 0.65 6.56 8.30
C HIS A 63 -0.28 5.37 8.54
N SER A 64 -0.18 4.32 7.72
CA SER A 64 -1.08 3.16 7.81
C SER A 64 -1.08 2.47 9.17
N GLY A 65 -0.05 2.72 10.00
CA GLY A 65 0.08 2.27 11.41
C GLY A 65 -0.88 2.91 12.38
N ASP A 66 -1.25 4.15 12.07
CA ASP A 66 -2.06 5.01 12.92
C ASP A 66 -3.47 5.19 12.32
N ALA A 67 -3.69 4.66 11.13
CA ALA A 67 -4.97 4.68 10.43
C ALA A 67 -5.92 3.59 10.94
N THR A 68 -7.20 3.91 10.92
CA THR A 68 -8.29 2.96 11.18
C THR A 68 -8.56 2.15 9.91
N LEU A 69 -8.50 0.82 10.02
CA LEU A 69 -8.68 -0.09 8.89
C LEU A 69 -10.08 -0.73 8.91
N VAL A 70 -10.73 -0.80 7.75
CA VAL A 70 -12.01 -1.50 7.56
C VAL A 70 -11.89 -2.56 6.47
N THR A 71 -12.40 -3.76 6.76
CA THR A 71 -12.41 -4.92 5.86
C THR A 71 -13.77 -5.61 5.96
N PRO A 72 -14.48 -5.89 4.84
CA PRO A 72 -14.17 -5.50 3.46
C PRO A 72 -14.26 -3.97 3.26
N PRO A 73 -13.74 -3.43 2.14
CA PRO A 73 -13.84 -2.00 1.85
C PRO A 73 -15.31 -1.57 1.74
N GLN A 74 -15.63 -0.35 2.15
CA GLN A 74 -17.00 0.15 2.24
C GLN A 74 -17.39 1.05 1.07
N ASP A 75 -16.43 1.79 0.52
CA ASP A 75 -16.69 2.78 -0.53
C ASP A 75 -15.73 2.62 -1.70
N LEU A 76 -15.84 1.45 -2.35
CA LEU A 76 -15.20 1.09 -3.61
C LEU A 76 -16.22 0.47 -4.57
N ASN A 77 -16.21 0.92 -5.83
CA ASN A 77 -17.00 0.32 -6.89
C ASN A 77 -16.31 -0.94 -7.48
N GLU A 78 -17.07 -1.77 -8.19
CA GLU A 78 -16.58 -3.04 -8.77
C GLU A 78 -15.43 -2.82 -9.76
N HIS A 79 -15.47 -1.74 -10.54
CA HIS A 79 -14.42 -1.41 -11.50
C HIS A 79 -13.08 -1.16 -10.79
N THR A 80 -13.09 -0.38 -9.71
CA THR A 80 -11.90 -0.12 -8.89
C THR A 80 -11.38 -1.41 -8.27
N ILE A 81 -12.25 -2.26 -7.73
CA ILE A 81 -11.87 -3.57 -7.18
C ILE A 81 -11.18 -4.44 -8.23
N GLU A 82 -11.72 -4.49 -9.45
CA GLU A 82 -11.11 -5.24 -10.55
C GLU A 82 -9.74 -4.69 -10.95
N GLN A 83 -9.57 -3.37 -10.97
CA GLN A 83 -8.26 -2.76 -11.21
C GLN A 83 -7.25 -3.10 -10.09
N ILE A 84 -7.68 -3.09 -8.82
CA ILE A 84 -6.83 -3.50 -7.68
C ILE A 84 -6.35 -4.94 -7.88
N ARG A 85 -7.24 -5.86 -8.27
CA ARG A 85 -6.87 -7.26 -8.56
C ARG A 85 -5.81 -7.35 -9.65
N ARG A 86 -6.02 -6.66 -10.77
CA ARG A 86 -5.07 -6.66 -11.89
C ARG A 86 -3.70 -6.14 -11.48
N ILE A 87 -3.64 -5.06 -10.71
CA ILE A 87 -2.38 -4.52 -10.19
C ILE A 87 -1.70 -5.55 -9.28
N CYS A 88 -2.43 -6.09 -8.29
CA CYS A 88 -1.93 -7.07 -7.34
C CYS A 88 -1.36 -8.31 -8.05
N PHE A 89 -2.08 -8.85 -9.03
CA PHE A 89 -1.65 -10.03 -9.78
C PHE A 89 -0.43 -9.72 -10.67
N SER A 90 -0.40 -8.53 -11.28
CA SER A 90 0.74 -8.09 -12.09
C SER A 90 2.00 -7.93 -11.26
N VAL A 91 1.89 -7.34 -10.06
CA VAL A 91 3.00 -7.19 -9.11
C VAL A 91 3.51 -8.55 -8.64
N ALA A 92 2.61 -9.44 -8.20
CA ALA A 92 2.97 -10.79 -7.76
C ALA A 92 3.73 -11.57 -8.86
N LYS A 93 3.23 -11.50 -10.09
CA LYS A 93 3.86 -12.16 -11.25
C LYS A 93 5.20 -11.53 -11.60
N ALA A 94 5.29 -10.21 -11.65
CA ALA A 94 6.53 -9.51 -12.00
C ALA A 94 7.66 -9.78 -10.99
N LEU A 95 7.31 -9.89 -9.70
CA LEU A 95 8.27 -10.14 -8.62
C LEU A 95 8.44 -11.64 -8.30
N GLN A 96 7.73 -12.53 -8.99
CA GLN A 96 7.75 -13.99 -8.76
C GLN A 96 7.50 -14.36 -7.29
N ILE A 97 6.51 -13.71 -6.67
CA ILE A 97 6.24 -13.86 -5.23
C ILE A 97 5.74 -15.28 -4.92
N SER A 98 6.37 -15.91 -3.93
CA SER A 98 5.95 -17.17 -3.32
C SER A 98 5.91 -16.99 -1.81
N GLY A 99 4.72 -16.71 -1.28
CA GLY A 99 4.48 -16.37 0.12
C GLY A 99 3.54 -15.19 0.29
N PRO A 100 3.40 -14.69 1.54
CA PRO A 100 2.60 -13.51 1.86
C PRO A 100 3.29 -12.24 1.38
N PHE A 101 2.49 -11.29 0.91
CA PHE A 101 2.93 -9.94 0.59
C PHE A 101 1.79 -8.95 0.82
N ASN A 102 2.17 -7.68 0.85
CA ASN A 102 1.29 -6.58 1.10
C ASN A 102 1.54 -5.49 0.05
N LEU A 103 0.46 -4.89 -0.45
CA LEU A 103 0.50 -3.86 -1.48
C LEU A 103 -0.35 -2.68 -1.01
N GLN A 104 0.26 -1.50 -0.97
CA GLN A 104 -0.42 -0.26 -0.60
C GLN A 104 -0.71 0.58 -1.85
N LEU A 105 -1.97 1.00 -2.00
CA LEU A 105 -2.45 1.77 -3.15
C LEU A 105 -3.07 3.10 -2.71
N ILE A 106 -2.92 4.11 -3.55
CA ILE A 106 -3.72 5.32 -3.50
C ILE A 106 -4.85 5.20 -4.52
N ALA A 107 -6.08 5.52 -4.11
CA ALA A 107 -7.24 5.63 -4.97
C ALA A 107 -7.78 7.07 -4.98
N LYS A 108 -7.86 7.68 -6.17
CA LYS A 108 -8.45 9.01 -6.36
C LYS A 108 -8.99 9.15 -7.77
N ASP A 109 -10.20 9.71 -7.91
CA ASP A 109 -10.83 9.99 -9.22
C ASP A 109 -10.88 8.76 -10.16
N ASN A 110 -11.12 7.56 -9.61
CA ASN A 110 -11.05 6.25 -10.29
C ASN A 110 -9.66 5.89 -10.87
N GLU A 111 -8.61 6.61 -10.49
CA GLU A 111 -7.22 6.22 -10.74
C GLU A 111 -6.61 5.53 -9.52
N LEU A 112 -5.81 4.51 -9.79
CA LEU A 112 -5.02 3.81 -8.78
C LEU A 112 -3.54 4.05 -9.00
N LYS A 113 -2.81 4.32 -7.91
CA LYS A 113 -1.33 4.45 -7.92
C LYS A 113 -0.74 3.56 -6.84
N VAL A 114 0.33 2.85 -7.18
CA VAL A 114 1.07 2.03 -6.22
C VAL A 114 1.94 2.92 -5.35
N ILE A 115 1.85 2.76 -4.03
CA ILE A 115 2.76 3.39 -3.08
C ILE A 115 3.99 2.50 -2.92
N GLU A 116 3.77 1.29 -2.41
CA GLU A 116 4.82 0.32 -2.13
C GLU A 116 4.29 -1.10 -2.12
N CYS A 117 5.21 -2.07 -2.23
CA CYS A 117 4.93 -3.48 -2.06
C CYS A 117 5.94 -4.09 -1.09
N ASN A 118 5.42 -4.71 -0.03
CA ASN A 118 6.19 -5.41 0.98
C ASN A 118 6.07 -6.91 0.74
N VAL A 119 7.15 -7.56 0.28
CA VAL A 119 7.18 -9.02 0.03
C VAL A 119 7.44 -9.79 1.34
N ARG A 120 6.51 -9.64 2.28
CA ARG A 120 6.51 -10.24 3.62
C ARG A 120 5.12 -10.13 4.24
N VAL A 121 4.93 -10.77 5.39
CA VAL A 121 3.75 -10.55 6.25
C VAL A 121 3.70 -9.08 6.71
N SER A 122 2.53 -8.47 6.59
CA SER A 122 2.23 -7.14 7.13
C SER A 122 1.69 -7.24 8.56
N ARG A 123 1.48 -6.11 9.23
CA ARG A 123 0.84 -6.08 10.55
C ARG A 123 -0.68 -6.24 10.51
N SER A 124 -1.32 -6.03 9.35
CA SER A 124 -2.75 -6.22 9.15
C SER A 124 -3.11 -7.69 8.93
N PHE A 125 -2.16 -8.55 8.50
CA PHE A 125 -2.40 -9.99 8.28
C PHE A 125 -3.17 -10.68 9.42
N PRO A 126 -2.78 -10.58 10.71
CA PRO A 126 -3.53 -11.21 11.80
C PRO A 126 -4.97 -10.69 11.94
N PHE A 127 -5.21 -9.42 11.62
CA PHE A 127 -6.56 -8.84 11.62
C PHE A 127 -7.39 -9.40 10.47
N ILE A 128 -6.80 -9.50 9.28
CA ILE A 128 -7.45 -10.06 8.08
C ILE A 128 -7.75 -11.56 8.27
N SER A 129 -6.78 -12.34 8.74
CA SER A 129 -6.95 -13.78 8.99
C SER A 129 -8.09 -14.05 9.97
N LYS A 130 -8.20 -13.28 11.05
CA LYS A 130 -9.32 -13.38 12.00
C LYS A 130 -10.65 -12.94 11.42
N THR A 131 -10.65 -11.88 10.60
CA THR A 131 -11.87 -11.35 9.97
C THR A 131 -12.48 -12.36 9.00
N PHE A 132 -11.65 -13.11 8.26
CA PHE A 132 -12.09 -14.10 7.28
C PHE A 132 -12.06 -15.55 7.79
N ASP A 133 -11.70 -15.76 9.06
CA ASP A 133 -11.53 -17.08 9.68
C ASP A 133 -10.62 -18.01 8.84
N HIS A 134 -9.47 -17.47 8.43
CA HIS A 134 -8.51 -18.15 7.56
C HIS A 134 -7.07 -17.81 7.93
N ASP A 135 -6.27 -18.82 8.29
CA ASP A 135 -4.86 -18.68 8.62
C ASP A 135 -3.96 -18.54 7.37
#